data_AF-A0A2E0R308-F1
#
_entry.id   AF-A0A2E0R308-F1
#
_cell.length_a   1.000
_cell.length_b   1.000
_cell.length_c   1.000
_cell.angle_alpha   90.00
_cell.angle_beta   90.00
_cell.angle_gamma   90.00
#
_symmetry.space_group_name_H-M   'P 1'
#
loop_
_entity.id
_entity.type
_entity.pdbx_description
1 polymer ?
#
loop_
_entity_poly.entity_id
_entity_poly.type
_entity_poly.pdbx_seq_one_letter_code
_entity_poly.pdbx_strand_id
1 'polypeptide(L)' 'MATSLQRNQNRTRPKKAQGKKDKRRRDQKKRLVALGMPEAEVEKLNSREVLDLLKRPKKVEAKYAEKA' A
#
# COMPACT_ATOMS: atom_id res chain seq x y z
N MET A 1 -12.35 -20.11 -15.48
CA MET A 1 -11.49 -18.90 -15.45
C MET A 1 -10.03 -19.33 -15.43
N ALA A 2 -9.24 -19.00 -16.44
CA ALA A 2 -7.81 -19.36 -16.47
C ALA A 2 -7.04 -18.65 -15.34
N THR A 3 -6.22 -19.41 -14.61
CA THR A 3 -5.35 -18.89 -13.55
C THR A 3 -4.36 -17.88 -14.11
N SER A 4 -3.84 -16.97 -13.27
CA SER A 4 -2.86 -15.96 -13.69
C SER A 4 -1.58 -16.58 -14.27
N LEU A 5 -1.27 -17.83 -13.91
CA LEU A 5 -0.17 -18.62 -14.46
C LEU A 5 -0.46 -19.09 -15.89
N GLN A 6 -1.69 -19.52 -16.17
CA GLN A 6 -2.11 -19.96 -17.51
C GLN A 6 -2.19 -18.80 -18.52
N ARG A 7 -2.45 -17.57 -18.04
CA ARG A 7 -2.52 -16.36 -18.89
C ARG A 7 -1.15 -15.73 -19.21
N ASN A 8 -0.08 -16.13 -18.53
CA ASN A 8 1.23 -15.50 -18.67
C ASN A 8 2.25 -16.44 -19.31
N GLN A 9 2.47 -16.27 -20.61
CA GLN A 9 3.47 -17.04 -21.40
C GLN A 9 4.92 -16.72 -21.00
N ASN A 10 5.16 -15.56 -20.38
CA ASN A 10 6.49 -15.14 -19.94
C ASN A 10 6.85 -15.75 -18.58
N ARG A 11 7.29 -17.02 -18.58
CA ARG A 11 7.63 -17.78 -17.37
C ARG A 11 9.05 -17.52 -16.84
N THR A 12 9.97 -17.07 -17.68
CA THR A 12 11.38 -16.81 -17.35
C THR A 12 11.64 -15.40 -16.80
N ARG A 13 10.70 -14.45 -17.00
CA ARG A 13 10.85 -13.08 -16.51
C ARG A 13 10.71 -13.02 -14.98
N PRO A 14 11.70 -12.49 -14.24
CA PRO A 14 11.61 -12.39 -12.79
C PRO A 14 10.46 -11.47 -12.38
N LYS A 15 9.67 -11.91 -11.40
CA LYS A 15 8.58 -11.14 -10.80
C LYS A 15 8.76 -11.06 -9.29
N LYS A 16 8.26 -10.00 -8.67
CA LYS A 16 8.20 -9.94 -7.20
C LYS A 16 7.31 -11.07 -6.68
N ALA A 17 7.86 -11.88 -5.78
CA ALA A 17 7.10 -12.86 -5.02
C ALA A 17 5.96 -12.19 -4.24
N GLN A 18 4.89 -12.93 -3.97
CA GLN A 18 3.71 -12.40 -3.28
C GLN A 18 4.08 -11.84 -1.90
N GLY A 19 4.86 -12.58 -1.10
CA GLY A 19 5.31 -12.11 0.22
C GLY A 19 6.11 -10.80 0.19
N LYS A 20 6.91 -10.54 -0.87
CA LYS A 20 7.59 -9.25 -1.05
C LYS A 20 6.61 -8.11 -1.35
N LYS A 21 5.51 -8.40 -2.05
CA LYS A 21 4.42 -7.43 -2.27
C LYS A 21 3.65 -7.16 -0.99
N ASP A 22 3.37 -8.19 -0.19
CA ASP A 22 2.71 -8.07 1.12
C ASP A 22 3.54 -7.26 2.12
N LYS A 23 4.84 -7.54 2.22
CA LYS A 23 5.76 -6.75 3.06
C LYS A 23 5.70 -5.27 2.68
N ARG A 24 5.80 -4.94 1.39
CA ARG A 24 5.69 -3.56 0.91
C ARG A 24 4.36 -2.89 1.31
N ARG A 25 3.23 -3.59 1.19
CA ARG A 25 1.92 -3.04 1.59
C ARG A 25 1.87 -2.74 3.09
N ARG A 26 2.38 -3.65 3.92
CA ARG A 26 2.47 -3.44 5.38
C ARG A 26 3.35 -2.25 5.72
N ASP A 27 4.52 -2.14 5.08
CA ASP A 27 5.44 -1.01 5.32
C ASP A 27 4.80 0.32 4.92
N GLN A 28 4.01 0.35 3.83
CA GLN A 28 3.28 1.55 3.41
C GLN A 28 2.19 1.95 4.41
N LYS A 29 1.42 0.98 4.93
CA LYS A 29 0.44 1.24 5.99
C LYS A 29 1.11 1.78 7.26
N LYS A 30 2.22 1.18 7.69
CA LYS A 30 3.01 1.67 8.83
C LYS A 30 3.49 3.11 8.67
N ARG A 31 3.89 3.49 7.44
CA ARG A 31 4.27 4.88 7.15
C ARG A 31 3.10 5.84 7.33
N LEU A 32 1.89 5.48 6.88
CA LEU A 32 0.72 6.33 7.08
C LEU A 32 0.38 6.51 8.57
N VAL A 33 0.51 5.44 9.37
CA VAL A 33 0.34 5.53 10.83
C VAL A 33 1.38 6.47 11.46
N ALA A 34 2.64 6.36 11.04
CA ALA A 34 3.70 7.26 11.51
C ALA A 34 3.48 8.73 11.14
N LEU A 35 2.70 9.02 10.09
CA LEU A 35 2.29 10.38 9.70
C LEU A 35 1.06 10.89 10.49
N GLY A 36 0.53 10.10 11.43
CA GLY A 36 -0.59 10.48 12.29
C GLY A 36 -1.96 9.93 11.86
N MET A 37 -2.04 9.05 10.86
CA MET A 37 -3.31 8.45 10.45
C MET A 37 -3.71 7.30 11.42
N PRO A 38 -4.95 7.25 11.93
CA PRO A 38 -5.36 6.17 12.83
C PRO A 38 -5.40 4.81 12.12
N GLU A 39 -4.96 3.75 12.80
CA GLU A 39 -4.87 2.39 12.23
C GLU A 39 -6.19 1.90 11.64
N ALA A 40 -7.32 2.18 12.31
CA ALA A 40 -8.66 1.79 11.85
C ALA A 40 -9.06 2.45 10.52
N GLU A 41 -8.56 3.65 10.20
CA GLU A 41 -8.76 4.27 8.89
C GLU A 41 -7.82 3.65 7.84
N VAL A 42 -6.56 3.43 8.19
CA VAL A 42 -5.55 2.83 7.31
C VAL A 42 -5.94 1.42 6.85
N GLU A 43 -6.63 0.66 7.70
CA GLU A 43 -7.08 -0.70 7.37
C GLU A 43 -8.16 -0.72 6.29
N LYS A 44 -9.05 0.27 6.29
CA LYS A 44 -10.15 0.42 5.31
C LYS A 44 -9.65 0.83 3.92
N LEU A 45 -8.43 1.34 3.82
CA LEU A 45 -7.87 1.84 2.57
C LEU A 45 -7.47 0.73 1.59
N ASN A 46 -7.78 0.99 0.33
CA ASN A 46 -7.29 0.20 -0.79
C ASN A 46 -5.80 0.49 -1.06
N SER A 47 -5.12 -0.47 -1.70
CA SER A 47 -3.68 -0.32 -2.00
C SER A 47 -3.31 0.89 -2.86
N ARG A 48 -4.24 1.41 -3.67
CA ARG A 48 -4.03 2.59 -4.51
C ARG A 48 -4.16 3.88 -3.70
N GLU A 49 -5.16 3.96 -2.83
CA GLU A 49 -5.37 5.09 -1.91
C GLU A 49 -4.18 5.26 -0.97
N VAL A 50 -3.65 4.15 -0.43
CA VAL A 50 -2.43 4.16 0.40
C VAL A 50 -1.25 4.77 -0.35
N LEU A 51 -1.06 4.41 -1.63
CA LEU A 51 0.01 4.96 -2.46
C LEU A 51 -0.20 6.45 -2.76
N ASP A 52 -1.44 6.86 -3.04
CA ASP A 52 -1.77 8.23 -3.37
C ASP A 52 -1.56 9.19 -2.18
N LEU A 53 -1.92 8.75 -0.96
CA LEU A 53 -1.64 9.50 0.27
C LEU A 53 -0.12 9.65 0.50
N LEU A 54 0.66 8.59 0.28
CA LEU A 54 2.12 8.61 0.45
C LEU A 54 2.85 9.46 -0.60
N LYS A 55 2.22 9.89 -1.71
CA LYS A 55 2.84 10.80 -2.69
C LYS A 55 3.07 12.20 -2.11
N ARG A 56 2.22 12.63 -1.18
CA ARG A 56 2.25 13.98 -0.59
C ARG A 56 2.17 13.90 0.93
N PRO A 57 3.21 13.37 1.61
CA PRO A 57 3.17 13.05 3.04
C PRO A 57 2.87 14.28 3.91
N LYS A 58 3.43 15.46 3.60
CA LYS A 58 3.15 16.70 4.32
C LYS A 58 1.67 17.11 4.33
N LYS A 59 0.92 16.78 3.27
CA LYS A 59 -0.52 17.06 3.23
C LYS A 59 -1.32 16.09 4.10
N VAL A 60 -0.82 14.86 4.23
CA VAL A 60 -1.41 13.85 5.12
C VAL A 60 -1.14 14.27 6.57
N GLU A 61 0.10 14.61 6.90
CA GLU A 61 0.47 15.14 8.22
C GLU A 61 -0.41 16.34 8.60
N ALA A 62 -0.49 17.37 7.75
CA ALA A 62 -1.30 18.55 8.05
C ALA A 62 -2.80 18.20 8.27
N LYS A 63 -3.36 17.30 7.45
CA LYS A 63 -4.78 16.91 7.55
C LYS A 63 -5.10 16.14 8.83
N TYR A 64 -4.13 15.37 9.34
CA TYR A 64 -4.33 14.51 10.51
C TYR A 64 -3.73 15.08 11.79
N ALA A 65 -2.84 16.06 11.71
CA ALA A 65 -2.31 16.82 12.85
C ALA A 65 -3.37 17.71 13.51
N GLU A 66 -4.35 18.23 12.75
CA GLU A 66 -5.47 19.00 13.30
C GLU A 66 -6.54 18.12 13.98
N LYS A 67 -6.46 16.80 13.78
CA LYS A 67 -7.47 15.84 14.24
C LYS A 67 -7.06 15.09 15.51
N ALA A 68 -5.86 15.34 16.03
CA ALA A 68 -5.31 14.80 17.26
C ALA A 68 -5.45 15.82 18.39
#